data_AF-A0A0D3E4W2-F1
#
_entry.id   AF-A0A0D3E4W2-F1
#
_cell.length_a   1.000
_cell.length_b   1.000
_cell.length_c   1.000
_cell.angle_alpha   90.00
_cell.angle_beta   90.00
_cell.angle_gamma   90.00
#
_symmetry.space_group_name_H-M   'P 1'
#
loop_
_entity.id
_entity.type
_entity.pdbx_description
1 polymer ?
#
loop_
_entity_poly.entity_id
_entity_poly.type
_entity_poly.pdbx_seq_one_letter_code
_entity_poly.pdbx_strand_id
1 'polypeptide(L)'
;MYMTSTWRTAYQETINPIGVPEDSWFVPNDVRNANVVPPESRRGAGRRRKRRYKTVEDKLRSLQGAQEKKRRRCSRCGEENHNKATCDRVI
;
A
#
# COMPACT_ATOMS: atom_id res chain seq x y z
N MET A 1 -22.90 -32.22 -27.77
CA MET A 1 -23.94 -32.09 -26.73
C MET A 1 -23.31 -31.53 -25.46
N TYR A 2 -23.60 -30.28 -25.12
CA TYR A 2 -23.06 -29.61 -23.93
C TYR A 2 -24.10 -29.56 -22.81
N MET A 3 -24.39 -30.71 -22.20
CA MET A 3 -25.26 -30.79 -21.04
C MET A 3 -24.44 -30.68 -19.75
N THR A 4 -25.03 -30.13 -18.69
CA THR A 4 -24.35 -30.01 -17.39
C THR A 4 -24.06 -31.38 -16.76
N SER A 5 -24.76 -32.44 -17.17
CA SER A 5 -24.49 -33.82 -16.78
C SER A 5 -23.12 -34.30 -17.28
N THR A 6 -22.78 -34.04 -18.54
CA THR A 6 -21.49 -34.45 -19.14
C THR A 6 -20.30 -33.81 -18.43
N TRP A 7 -20.43 -32.52 -18.06
CA TRP A 7 -19.39 -31.82 -17.29
C TRP A 7 -19.21 -32.37 -15.88
N ARG A 8 -20.31 -32.70 -15.18
CA ARG A 8 -20.22 -33.29 -13.84
C ARG A 8 -19.53 -34.65 -13.86
N THR A 9 -19.84 -35.49 -14.85
CA THR A 9 -19.20 -36.80 -14.99
C THR A 9 -17.71 -36.66 -15.32
N ALA A 10 -17.35 -35.76 -16.24
CA ALA A 10 -15.95 -35.56 -16.64
C ALA A 10 -15.04 -35.07 -15.51
N TYR A 11 -15.57 -34.32 -14.55
CA TYR A 11 -14.83 -33.78 -13.41
C TYR A 11 -15.30 -34.36 -12.06
N GLN A 12 -15.88 -35.55 -12.07
CA GLN A 12 -16.33 -36.22 -10.86
C GLN A 12 -15.16 -36.72 -10.00
N GLU A 13 -14.03 -37.02 -10.63
CA GLU A 13 -12.84 -37.54 -9.96
C GLU A 13 -12.10 -36.44 -9.18
N THR A 14 -11.47 -36.84 -8.07
CA THR A 14 -10.68 -35.92 -7.25
C THR A 14 -9.34 -35.66 -7.93
N ILE A 15 -9.13 -34.43 -8.39
CA ILE A 15 -7.85 -33.98 -8.92
C ILE A 15 -6.98 -33.54 -7.75
N ASN A 16 -5.81 -34.15 -7.58
CA ASN A 16 -4.86 -33.91 -6.48
C ASN A 16 -5.45 -34.17 -5.07
N PRO A 17 -5.85 -35.41 -4.76
CA PRO A 17 -6.32 -35.75 -3.42
C PRO A 17 -5.20 -35.51 -2.40
N ILE A 18 -5.52 -34.80 -1.32
CA ILE A 18 -4.61 -34.65 -0.19
C ILE A 18 -4.64 -35.97 0.58
N GLY A 19 -3.51 -36.69 0.61
CA GLY A 19 -3.40 -38.03 1.22
C GLY A 19 -3.53 -38.07 2.75
N VAL A 20 -3.97 -36.98 3.37
CA VAL A 20 -4.07 -36.81 4.82
C VAL A 20 -5.55 -36.59 5.16
N PRO A 21 -6.18 -37.45 5.98
CA PRO A 21 -7.59 -37.33 6.34
C PRO A 21 -7.90 -35.94 6.92
N GLU A 22 -9.06 -35.37 6.58
CA GLU A 22 -9.45 -34.04 7.06
C GLU A 22 -9.42 -33.94 8.60
N ASP A 23 -9.79 -35.01 9.29
CA ASP A 23 -9.77 -35.12 10.76
C ASP A 23 -8.37 -35.01 11.38
N SER A 24 -7.33 -35.22 10.59
CA SER A 24 -5.93 -35.08 11.02
C SER A 24 -5.39 -33.66 10.83
N TRP A 25 -6.16 -32.77 10.20
CA TRP A 25 -5.76 -31.38 9.98
C TRP A 25 -5.99 -30.60 11.26
N PHE A 26 -4.95 -30.41 12.06
CA PHE A 26 -4.98 -29.50 13.20
C PHE A 26 -4.16 -28.25 12.87
N VAL A 27 -4.71 -27.08 13.20
CA VAL A 27 -3.95 -25.83 13.18
C VAL A 27 -3.11 -25.79 14.46
N PRO A 28 -1.77 -25.80 14.38
CA PRO A 28 -0.90 -25.71 15.54
C PRO A 28 -1.20 -24.46 16.37
N ASN A 29 -1.03 -24.53 17.70
CA ASN A 29 -1.39 -23.42 18.59
C ASN A 29 -0.54 -22.17 18.33
N ASP A 30 0.70 -22.32 17.91
CA ASP A 30 1.58 -21.23 17.47
C ASP A 30 0.99 -20.50 16.26
N VAL A 31 0.45 -21.23 15.28
CA VAL A 31 -0.22 -20.62 14.10
C VAL A 31 -1.56 -19.99 14.50
N ARG A 32 -2.37 -20.69 15.31
CA ARG A 32 -3.68 -20.19 15.79
C ARG A 32 -3.55 -18.90 16.60
N ASN A 33 -2.51 -18.81 17.42
CA ASN A 33 -2.28 -17.70 18.33
C ASN A 33 -1.31 -16.65 17.76
N ALA A 34 -0.81 -16.84 16.53
CA ALA A 34 0.08 -15.87 15.90
C ALA A 34 -0.66 -14.54 15.67
N ASN A 35 -0.17 -13.48 16.30
CA ASN A 35 -0.62 -12.12 15.98
C ASN A 35 0.10 -11.64 14.72
N VAL A 36 -0.54 -11.83 13.56
CA VAL A 36 0.00 -11.39 12.27
C VAL A 36 -0.29 -9.90 12.09
N VAL A 37 0.67 -9.06 12.46
CA VAL A 37 0.62 -7.63 12.17
C VAL A 37 1.20 -7.34 10.78
N PRO A 38 0.72 -6.30 10.09
CA PRO A 38 1.36 -5.83 8.87
C PRO A 38 2.84 -5.51 9.12
N PRO A 39 3.72 -5.73 8.14
CA PRO A 39 5.12 -5.37 8.27
C PRO A 39 5.26 -3.86 8.49
N GLU A 40 6.15 -3.48 9.40
CA GLU A 40 6.54 -2.09 9.59
C GLU A 40 7.25 -1.58 8.34
N SER A 41 6.50 -0.91 7.48
CA SER A 41 7.03 -0.29 6.27
C SER A 41 6.74 1.21 6.27
N ARG A 42 7.76 1.99 5.91
CA ARG A 42 7.57 3.42 5.68
C ARG A 42 6.77 3.61 4.39
N ARG A 43 5.79 4.54 4.41
CA ARG A 43 5.09 4.94 3.19
C ARG A 43 6.10 5.53 2.19
N GLY A 44 6.17 4.93 1.01
CA GLY A 44 6.99 5.44 -0.09
C GLY A 44 6.58 6.85 -0.53
N ALA A 45 7.46 7.51 -1.28
CA ALA A 45 7.15 8.81 -1.86
C ALA A 45 5.94 8.70 -2.79
N GLY A 46 4.94 9.55 -2.58
CA GLY A 46 3.78 9.63 -3.47
C GLY A 46 4.12 10.24 -4.83
N ARG A 47 3.22 10.08 -5.80
CA ARG A 47 3.37 10.70 -7.12
C ARG A 47 3.45 12.22 -7.03
N ARG A 48 4.45 12.82 -7.68
CA ARG A 48 4.58 14.27 -7.76
C ARG A 48 3.37 14.87 -8.48
N ARG A 49 2.77 15.91 -7.88
CA ARG A 49 1.68 16.67 -8.52
C ARG A 49 2.20 17.33 -9.80
N LYS A 50 1.49 17.12 -10.93
CA LYS A 50 1.72 17.90 -12.15
C LYS A 50 1.27 19.33 -11.90
N ARG A 51 2.12 20.31 -12.25
CA ARG A 51 1.78 21.73 -12.19
C ARG A 51 1.36 22.19 -13.58
N ARG A 52 0.43 23.15 -13.64
CA ARG A 52 0.15 23.90 -14.88
C ARG A 52 1.40 24.68 -15.29
N TYR A 53 1.55 24.91 -16.60
CA TYR A 53 2.53 25.87 -17.11
C TYR A 53 2.22 27.28 -16.59
N LYS A 54 3.27 27.99 -16.16
CA LYS A 54 3.15 29.39 -15.74
C LYS A 54 2.87 30.29 -16.94
N THR A 55 1.90 31.20 -16.82
CA THR A 55 1.68 32.28 -17.80
C THR A 55 2.79 33.34 -17.71
N VAL A 56 2.80 34.30 -18.63
CA VAL A 56 3.72 35.46 -18.56
C VAL A 56 3.46 36.27 -17.28
N GLU A 57 2.19 36.50 -16.93
CA GLU A 57 1.77 37.19 -15.71
C GLU A 57 2.23 36.46 -14.43
N ASP A 58 2.13 35.12 -14.40
CA ASP A 58 2.61 34.31 -13.27
C ASP A 58 4.12 34.50 -13.04
N LYS A 59 4.89 34.65 -14.12
CA LYS A 59 6.34 34.91 -14.06
C LYS A 59 6.61 36.31 -13.54
N LEU A 60 5.92 37.33 -14.06
CA LEU A 60 6.04 38.72 -13.59
C LEU A 60 5.71 38.84 -12.10
N ARG A 61 4.61 38.22 -11.64
CA ARG A 61 4.23 38.17 -10.22
C ARG A 61 5.27 37.44 -9.36
N SER A 62 5.85 36.36 -9.87
CA SER A 62 6.91 35.61 -9.17
C SER A 62 8.20 36.42 -9.00
N LEU A 63 8.47 37.38 -9.88
CA LEU A 63 9.66 38.25 -9.84
C LEU A 63 9.46 39.45 -8.90
N GLN A 64 8.24 39.96 -8.80
CA GLN A 64 7.90 41.11 -7.96
C GLN A 64 7.77 40.77 -6.47
N GLY A 65 7.41 39.51 -6.15
CA GLY A 65 7.36 39.05 -4.77
C GLY A 65 8.71 38.53 -4.31
N ALA A 66 9.36 39.22 -3.37
CA ALA A 66 10.40 38.62 -2.54
C ALA A 66 9.78 37.48 -1.72
N GLN A 67 9.69 36.28 -2.31
CA GLN A 67 9.22 35.12 -1.57
C GLN A 67 10.32 34.74 -0.59
N GLU A 68 10.18 35.20 0.65
CA GLU A 68 10.91 34.61 1.78
C GLU A 68 10.78 33.10 1.66
N LYS A 69 11.91 32.41 1.49
CA LYS A 69 11.96 30.96 1.40
C LYS A 69 11.57 30.42 2.76
N LYS A 70 10.27 30.23 3.01
CA LYS A 70 9.78 29.57 4.22
C LYS A 70 10.51 28.24 4.36
N ARG A 71 11.19 28.08 5.50
CA ARG A 71 11.87 26.83 5.83
C ARG A 71 10.85 25.69 5.78
N ARG A 72 11.24 24.58 5.16
CA ARG A 72 10.36 23.41 5.08
C ARG A 72 10.30 22.75 6.45
N ARG A 73 9.11 22.73 7.04
CA ARG A 73 8.81 21.99 8.26
C ARG A 73 8.09 20.69 7.94
N CYS A 74 8.32 19.66 8.75
CA CYS A 74 7.62 18.39 8.64
C CYS A 74 6.14 18.59 8.94
N SER A 75 5.26 18.22 8.00
CA SER A 75 3.81 18.36 8.20
C SER A 75 3.19 17.36 9.19
N ARG A 76 3.97 16.43 9.73
CA ARG A 76 3.56 15.55 10.84
C ARG A 76 3.90 16.13 12.21
N CYS A 77 5.16 16.53 12.40
CA CYS A 77 5.70 16.84 13.73
C CYS A 77 6.04 18.32 13.93
N GLY A 78 6.03 19.14 12.88
CA GLY A 78 6.32 20.57 12.93
C GLY A 78 7.82 20.93 12.92
N GLU A 79 8.71 19.96 13.12
CA GLU A 79 10.16 20.20 13.18
C GLU A 79 10.79 20.48 11.81
N GLU A 80 11.94 21.15 11.82
CA GLU A 80 12.80 21.33 10.65
C GLU A 80 13.70 20.08 10.42
N ASN A 81 14.57 20.10 9.40
CA ASN A 81 15.54 19.06 9.05
C ASN A 81 15.01 17.76 8.41
N HIS A 82 13.72 17.47 8.49
CA HIS A 82 13.14 16.30 7.85
C HIS A 82 11.75 16.59 7.26
N ASN A 83 11.27 15.69 6.40
CA ASN A 83 9.94 15.82 5.80
C ASN A 83 9.01 14.71 6.33
N LYS A 84 7.73 14.76 5.93
CA LYS A 84 6.73 13.75 6.35
C LYS A 84 7.12 12.31 6.00
N ALA A 85 7.93 12.09 4.97
CA ALA A 85 8.33 10.75 4.54
C ALA A 85 9.45 10.16 5.43
N THR A 86 10.29 11.00 6.02
CA THR A 86 11.40 10.60 6.91
C THR A 86 11.12 10.92 8.38
N CYS A 87 9.87 11.20 8.74
CA CYS A 87 9.47 11.47 10.12
C CYS A 87 9.26 10.17 10.89
N ASP A 88 9.95 10.04 12.02
CA ASP A 88 9.94 8.86 12.90
C ASP A 88 8.82 8.88 13.95
N ARG A 89 8.07 9.99 14.09
CA ARG A 89 6.90 10.01 14.97
C ARG A 89 5.79 9.13 14.37
N VAL A 90 5.45 8.07 15.10
CA VAL A 90 4.27 7.23 14.87
C VAL A 90 3.01 8.09 15.16
N ILE A 91 1.96 7.93 14.33
CA ILE A 91 0.67 8.61 14.53
C ILE A 91 -0.09 7.89 15.64
#